data_AF-A0A2H0Z765-F1
#
_entry.id   AF-A0A2H0Z765-F1
#
_cell.length_a   1.000
_cell.length_b   1.000
_cell.length_c   1.000
_cell.angle_alpha   90.00
_cell.angle_beta   90.00
_cell.angle_gamma   90.00
#
_symmetry.space_group_name_H-M   'P 1'
#
loop_
_entity.id
_entity.type
_entity.pdbx_description
1 polymer ?
#
loop_
_entity_poly.entity_id
_entity_poly.type
_entity_poly.pdbx_seq_one_letter_code
_entity_poly.pdbx_strand_id
1 'polypeptide(L)'
;MKGKSLDIQQNQLEKLKQLFPEAITEGKVDWEKLQASLGKENIEFQNERYVLNWAGKTDAFKILQQSTTATLKPCPGEGINDGFLPSPFGEGSGVRSENVFIEGENLEVLKVLQKSYYGKIKCIIIDPPYNTGGDSFIYPDKFSEKKEDYLKRIGEKDEEGYLLKEGFFRKNSKESGHYHSNWLSMMYPRLFLAKNLLRDDGVIFVHIDDNEVHNLRLLMNEIFGEENFFAQVIVRSNSRGQTYKQIAKT
;
A
#
# COMPACT_ATOMS: atom_id res chain seq x y z
N MET A 1 8.79 25.17 -8.56
CA MET A 1 8.32 24.71 -7.23
C MET A 1 9.06 23.42 -6.86
N LYS A 2 9.64 23.31 -5.66
CA LYS A 2 10.42 22.11 -5.25
C LYS A 2 9.45 20.97 -4.91
N GLY A 3 9.34 19.98 -5.80
CA GLY A 3 8.42 18.83 -5.73
C GLY A 3 8.83 17.73 -4.74
N LYS A 4 9.18 18.07 -3.50
CA LYS A 4 9.38 17.04 -2.45
C LYS A 4 8.04 16.64 -1.84
N SER A 5 7.85 15.33 -1.65
CA SER A 5 6.78 14.71 -0.88
C SER A 5 6.89 15.11 0.60
N LEU A 6 5.78 15.04 1.35
CA LEU A 6 5.77 15.33 2.78
C LEU A 6 6.59 14.27 3.52
N ASP A 7 7.53 14.69 4.36
CA ASP A 7 8.27 13.78 5.24
C ASP A 7 7.34 13.31 6.37
N ILE A 8 6.91 12.06 6.27
CA ILE A 8 5.98 11.42 7.21
C ILE A 8 6.59 11.45 8.62
N GLN A 9 7.89 11.24 8.76
CA GLN A 9 8.56 11.25 10.07
C GLN A 9 8.49 12.64 10.69
N GLN A 10 8.73 13.67 9.90
CA GLN A 10 8.68 15.05 10.36
C GLN A 10 7.26 15.47 10.74
N ASN A 11 6.25 15.06 9.96
CA ASN A 11 4.85 15.33 10.28
C ASN A 11 4.40 14.62 11.57
N GLN A 12 4.80 13.35 11.76
CA GLN A 12 4.51 12.61 12.99
C GLN A 12 5.21 13.23 14.20
N LEU A 13 6.44 13.69 14.04
CA LEU A 13 7.18 14.39 15.10
C LEU A 13 6.52 15.72 15.47
N GLU A 14 5.98 16.46 14.51
CA GLU A 14 5.23 17.69 14.75
C GLU A 14 3.93 17.42 15.52
N LYS A 15 3.17 16.38 15.14
CA LYS A 15 1.97 15.96 15.88
C LYS A 15 2.31 15.52 17.31
N LEU A 16 3.38 14.75 17.48
CA LEU A 16 3.84 14.30 18.80
C LEU A 16 4.27 15.49 19.66
N LYS A 17 4.96 16.47 19.08
CA LYS A 17 5.35 17.71 19.76
C LYS A 17 4.15 18.55 20.20
N GLN A 18 3.05 18.56 19.43
CA GLN A 18 1.82 19.27 19.82
C GLN A 18 1.14 18.63 21.02
N LEU A 19 1.17 17.29 21.12
CA LEU A 19 0.49 16.55 22.18
C LEU A 19 1.35 16.39 23.45
N PHE A 20 2.67 16.20 23.27
CA PHE A 20 3.64 15.93 24.33
C PHE A 20 4.92 16.75 24.09
N PRO A 21 4.87 18.08 24.23
CA PRO A 21 6.02 18.95 23.97
C PRO A 21 7.24 18.60 24.84
N GLU A 22 7.01 18.14 26.07
CA GLU A 22 8.03 17.69 27.02
C GLU A 22 8.74 16.40 26.60
N ALA A 23 8.11 15.59 25.74
CA ALA A 23 8.66 14.35 25.21
C ALA A 23 9.55 14.56 23.97
N ILE A 24 9.77 15.80 23.53
CA ILE A 24 10.63 16.13 22.40
C ILE A 24 11.84 16.93 22.88
N THR A 25 13.03 16.34 22.79
CA THR A 25 14.31 17.00 23.11
C THR A 25 15.18 17.03 21.86
N GLU A 26 15.68 18.21 21.46
CA GLU A 26 16.57 18.39 20.29
C GLU A 26 16.02 17.82 18.96
N GLY A 27 14.70 17.83 18.77
CA GLY A 27 14.07 17.29 17.56
C GLY A 27 14.06 15.76 17.49
N LYS A 28 14.29 15.08 18.62
CA LYS A 28 14.11 13.62 18.77
C LYS A 28 13.13 13.34 19.90
N VAL A 29 12.54 12.15 19.87
CA VAL A 29 11.62 11.68 20.91
C VAL A 29 12.42 11.20 22.11
N ASP A 30 12.15 11.79 23.26
CA ASP A 30 12.59 11.36 24.58
C ASP A 30 11.57 10.34 25.10
N TRP A 31 11.89 9.06 24.89
CA TRP A 31 10.98 7.95 25.18
C TRP A 31 10.64 7.83 26.66
N GLU A 32 11.56 8.21 27.56
CA GLU A 32 11.34 8.15 29.00
C GLU A 32 10.31 9.20 29.43
N LYS A 33 10.45 10.44 28.94
CA LYS A 33 9.48 11.50 29.21
C LYS A 33 8.12 11.22 28.58
N LEU A 34 8.08 10.68 27.36
CA LEU A 34 6.83 10.27 26.72
C LEU A 34 6.10 9.22 27.56
N GLN A 35 6.82 8.21 28.04
CA GLN A 35 6.26 7.16 28.87
C GLN A 35 5.77 7.68 30.22
N ALA A 36 6.48 8.64 30.82
CA ALA A 36 6.06 9.30 32.05
C ALA A 36 4.79 10.14 31.85
N SER A 37 4.70 10.95 30.79
CA SER A 37 3.51 11.75 30.45
C SER A 37 2.27 10.89 30.18
N LEU A 38 2.46 9.66 29.71
CA LEU A 38 1.39 8.69 29.46
C LEU A 38 0.98 7.87 30.70
N GLY A 39 1.52 8.18 31.89
CA GLY A 39 1.03 7.64 33.16
C GLY A 39 1.46 6.20 33.44
N LYS A 40 2.70 5.83 33.12
CA LYS A 40 3.20 4.46 33.32
C LYS A 40 3.61 4.20 34.78
N GLU A 41 2.64 4.10 35.68
CA GLU A 41 2.84 3.40 36.95
C GLU A 41 2.60 1.90 36.73
N ASN A 42 3.63 1.09 37.01
CA ASN A 42 3.65 -0.37 37.02
C ASN A 42 3.72 -1.10 35.66
N ILE A 43 4.83 -1.84 35.53
CA ILE A 43 5.03 -3.18 34.95
C ILE A 43 4.04 -3.58 33.86
N GLU A 44 4.52 -3.95 32.66
CA GLU A 44 4.06 -5.17 31.95
C GLU A 44 4.74 -5.39 30.57
N PHE A 45 5.34 -6.58 30.48
CA PHE A 45 5.71 -7.40 29.32
C PHE A 45 6.09 -6.70 28.01
N GLN A 46 7.38 -6.38 27.84
CA GLN A 46 7.91 -5.95 26.54
C GLN A 46 7.77 -7.00 25.41
N ASN A 47 7.37 -8.24 25.72
CA ASN A 47 7.31 -9.36 24.79
C ASN A 47 5.99 -10.15 24.75
N GLU A 48 4.90 -9.69 25.38
CA GLU A 48 3.62 -10.44 25.39
C GLU A 48 2.49 -9.75 24.62
N ARG A 49 2.77 -8.63 23.95
CA ARG A 49 1.78 -8.00 23.07
C ARG A 49 1.72 -8.76 21.75
N TYR A 50 0.52 -9.11 21.32
CA TYR A 50 0.30 -9.71 20.01
C TYR A 50 0.76 -8.73 18.90
N VAL A 51 1.67 -9.19 18.05
CA VAL A 51 2.20 -8.42 16.91
C VAL A 51 2.29 -9.32 15.70
N LEU A 52 1.74 -8.87 14.57
CA LEU A 52 2.00 -9.51 13.27
C LEU A 52 3.46 -9.26 12.87
N ASN A 53 4.25 -10.31 12.66
CA ASN A 53 5.64 -10.17 12.23
C ASN A 53 5.93 -11.07 11.02
N TRP A 54 6.84 -10.63 10.13
CA TRP A 54 7.24 -11.39 8.95
C TRP A 54 8.65 -10.99 8.48
N ALA A 55 9.29 -11.84 7.67
CA ALA A 55 10.60 -11.56 7.09
C ALA A 55 10.50 -10.41 6.08
N GLY A 56 11.29 -9.35 6.24
CA GLY A 56 11.24 -8.16 5.38
C GLY A 56 10.35 -7.02 5.90
N LYS A 57 9.68 -7.18 7.05
CA LYS A 57 8.87 -6.11 7.68
C LYS A 57 9.65 -4.80 7.85
N THR A 58 10.88 -4.87 8.36
CA THR A 58 11.77 -3.70 8.53
C THR A 58 12.06 -2.98 7.22
N ASP A 59 12.23 -3.72 6.12
CA ASP A 59 12.52 -3.10 4.82
C ASP A 59 11.27 -2.47 4.21
N ALA A 60 10.09 -3.06 4.41
CA ALA A 60 8.82 -2.43 4.06
C ALA A 60 8.66 -1.04 4.73
N PHE A 61 9.08 -0.90 5.99
CA PHE A 61 9.14 0.40 6.67
C PHE A 61 10.17 1.36 6.06
N LYS A 62 11.36 0.87 5.70
CA LYS A 62 12.37 1.72 5.03
C LYS A 62 11.82 2.26 3.70
N ILE A 63 11.13 1.43 2.93
CA ILE A 63 10.52 1.84 1.66
C ILE A 63 9.47 2.94 1.87
N LEU A 64 8.68 2.87 2.96
CA LEU A 64 7.73 3.92 3.32
C LEU A 64 8.40 5.26 3.66
N GLN A 65 9.54 5.22 4.36
CA GLN A 65 10.28 6.41 4.77
C GLN A 65 11.05 7.07 3.61
N GLN A 66 11.34 6.33 2.55
CA GLN A 66 12.01 6.88 1.37
C GLN A 66 11.10 7.89 0.65
N SER A 67 11.54 9.15 0.62
CA SER A 67 10.90 10.21 -0.17
C SER A 67 10.93 9.88 -1.66
N THR A 68 9.81 10.08 -2.35
CA THR A 68 9.79 10.01 -3.82
C THR A 68 10.21 11.34 -4.45
N THR A 69 10.94 11.26 -5.55
CA THR A 69 11.26 12.35 -6.48
C THR A 69 10.40 12.30 -7.75
N ALA A 70 9.52 11.31 -7.86
CA ALA A 70 8.64 11.16 -9.02
C ALA A 70 7.64 12.32 -9.10
N THR A 71 7.21 12.61 -10.32
CA THR A 71 6.17 13.60 -10.61
C THR A 71 5.20 13.05 -11.64
N LEU A 72 3.95 13.50 -11.60
CA LEU A 72 3.00 13.22 -12.67
C LEU A 72 3.32 14.10 -13.87
N LYS A 73 3.35 13.49 -15.05
CA LYS A 73 3.43 14.18 -16.34
C LYS A 73 2.08 14.01 -17.04
N PRO A 74 1.39 15.10 -17.43
CA PRO A 74 0.19 14.97 -18.27
C PRO A 74 0.54 14.32 -19.62
N CYS A 75 -0.37 13.48 -20.13
CA CYS A 75 -0.33 12.92 -21.49
C CYS A 75 -1.50 13.49 -22.30
N PRO A 76 -1.33 14.68 -22.92
CA PRO A 76 -2.40 15.30 -23.72
C PRO A 76 -2.83 14.42 -24.88
N GLY A 77 -4.14 14.26 -25.06
CA GLY A 77 -4.76 13.54 -26.18
C GLY A 77 -5.01 12.06 -25.95
N GLU A 78 -4.53 11.48 -24.85
CA GLU A 78 -4.86 10.09 -24.47
C GLU A 78 -6.14 10.01 -23.61
N GLY A 79 -6.54 11.13 -23.00
CA GLY A 79 -7.73 11.19 -22.16
C GLY A 79 -8.99 11.55 -22.95
N ILE A 80 -10.12 10.98 -22.55
CA ILE A 80 -11.44 11.39 -23.06
C ILE A 80 -11.84 12.69 -22.36
N ASN A 81 -12.14 13.75 -23.15
CA ASN A 81 -12.50 15.08 -22.65
C ASN A 81 -11.43 15.68 -21.69
N ASP A 82 -10.15 15.49 -22.04
CA ASP A 82 -9.01 15.95 -21.23
C ASP A 82 -8.74 17.46 -21.33
N GLY A 83 -9.46 18.15 -22.23
CA GLY A 83 -9.37 19.58 -22.47
C GLY A 83 -8.17 19.99 -23.34
N PHE A 84 -7.40 19.03 -23.86
CA PHE A 84 -6.26 19.29 -24.75
C PHE A 84 -6.60 19.05 -26.22
N LEU A 85 -7.49 18.11 -26.52
CA LEU A 85 -8.00 17.85 -27.88
C LEU A 85 -9.52 18.02 -27.97
N PRO A 86 -10.05 18.35 -29.18
CA PRO A 86 -11.49 18.34 -29.42
C PRO A 86 -12.08 16.97 -29.11
N SER A 87 -13.23 16.94 -28.44
CA SER A 87 -13.90 15.70 -28.10
C SER A 87 -14.30 14.93 -29.38
N PRO A 88 -14.02 13.62 -29.49
CA PRO A 88 -14.50 12.79 -30.60
C PRO A 88 -16.03 12.64 -30.62
N PHE A 89 -16.73 13.05 -29.55
CA PHE A 89 -18.19 13.00 -29.42
C PHE A 89 -18.91 14.32 -29.78
N GLY A 90 -18.22 15.25 -30.45
CA GLY A 90 -18.82 16.45 -31.05
C GLY A 90 -18.54 17.77 -30.29
N GLU A 91 -18.76 18.89 -30.99
CA GLU A 91 -18.66 20.24 -30.44
C GLU A 91 -19.72 20.45 -29.35
N GLY A 92 -19.30 20.62 -28.10
CA GLY A 92 -20.20 21.08 -27.05
C GLY A 92 -20.05 20.37 -25.72
N SER A 93 -18.92 20.55 -25.06
CA SER A 93 -18.91 21.03 -23.68
C SER A 93 -17.45 21.32 -23.32
N GLY A 94 -17.11 22.54 -22.95
CA GLY A 94 -15.79 22.88 -22.40
C GLY A 94 -15.54 22.24 -21.02
N VAL A 95 -16.12 21.07 -20.75
CA VAL A 95 -16.11 20.36 -19.47
C VAL A 95 -14.94 19.39 -19.50
N ARG A 96 -13.92 19.73 -18.73
CA ARG A 96 -12.78 18.85 -18.47
C ARG A 96 -13.23 17.71 -17.55
N SER A 97 -12.87 16.48 -17.89
CA SER A 97 -13.13 15.32 -17.02
C SER A 97 -12.53 15.54 -15.62
N GLU A 98 -13.30 15.21 -14.58
CA GLU A 98 -12.84 15.16 -13.19
C GLU A 98 -12.13 13.83 -12.86
N ASN A 99 -12.24 12.83 -13.76
CA ASN A 99 -11.62 11.52 -13.60
C ASN A 99 -10.18 11.55 -14.09
N VAL A 100 -9.30 10.87 -13.34
CA VAL A 100 -7.86 10.80 -13.65
C VAL A 100 -7.44 9.34 -13.74
N PHE A 101 -6.77 8.99 -14.84
CA PHE A 101 -6.03 7.74 -14.98
C PHE A 101 -4.54 8.02 -14.83
N ILE A 102 -3.83 7.22 -14.03
CA ILE A 102 -2.40 7.39 -13.78
C ILE A 102 -1.71 6.08 -14.09
N GLU A 103 -0.82 6.08 -15.09
CA GLU A 103 0.07 4.96 -15.35
C GLU A 103 1.33 5.07 -14.50
N GLY A 104 1.72 3.99 -13.84
CA GLY A 104 2.95 3.89 -13.07
C GLY A 104 2.91 2.79 -12.03
N GLU A 105 4.05 2.61 -11.36
CA GLU A 105 4.12 1.73 -10.20
C GLU A 105 3.31 2.35 -9.04
N ASN A 106 2.34 1.60 -8.52
CA ASN A 106 1.31 2.13 -7.65
C ASN A 106 1.85 2.67 -6.32
N LEU A 107 2.93 2.12 -5.76
CA LEU A 107 3.52 2.63 -4.52
C LEU A 107 4.12 4.03 -4.73
N GLU A 108 4.86 4.25 -5.82
CA GLU A 108 5.36 5.58 -6.16
C GLU A 108 4.23 6.57 -6.49
N VAL A 109 3.19 6.13 -7.22
CA VAL A 109 2.01 6.97 -7.51
C VAL A 109 1.31 7.39 -6.22
N LEU A 110 1.07 6.47 -5.29
CA LEU A 110 0.44 6.76 -4.00
C LEU A 110 1.26 7.79 -3.21
N LYS A 111 2.61 7.69 -3.20
CA LYS A 111 3.49 8.68 -2.56
C LYS A 111 3.34 10.08 -3.18
N VAL A 112 3.20 10.17 -4.50
CA VAL A 112 2.98 11.45 -5.18
C VAL A 112 1.60 12.03 -4.82
N LEU A 113 0.56 11.18 -4.78
CA LEU A 113 -0.81 11.59 -4.47
C LEU A 113 -0.97 12.09 -3.02
N GLN A 114 -0.15 11.61 -2.07
CA GLN A 114 -0.25 12.03 -0.67
C GLN A 114 -0.25 13.54 -0.49
N LYS A 115 0.57 14.28 -1.26
CA LYS A 115 0.66 15.73 -1.08
C LYS A 115 -0.65 16.46 -1.37
N SER A 116 -1.42 15.98 -2.34
CA SER A 116 -2.63 16.67 -2.83
C SER A 116 -3.93 16.05 -2.28
N TYR A 117 -3.91 14.75 -1.97
CA TYR A 117 -5.09 13.95 -1.65
C TYR A 117 -5.08 13.36 -0.23
N TYR A 118 -4.16 13.78 0.64
CA TYR A 118 -4.17 13.39 2.06
C TYR A 118 -5.53 13.65 2.69
N GLY A 119 -6.16 12.61 3.25
CA GLY A 119 -7.45 12.72 3.91
C GLY A 119 -8.61 13.19 3.02
N LYS A 120 -8.54 12.98 1.68
CA LYS A 120 -9.57 13.46 0.74
C LYS A 120 -10.35 12.36 0.03
N ILE A 121 -9.89 11.12 0.08
CA ILE A 121 -10.51 9.99 -0.63
C ILE A 121 -11.63 9.40 0.23
N LYS A 122 -12.85 9.34 -0.33
CA LYS A 122 -14.04 8.79 0.35
C LYS A 122 -14.09 7.26 0.27
N CYS A 123 -13.69 6.69 -0.85
CA CYS A 123 -13.78 5.25 -1.09
C CYS A 123 -12.55 4.77 -1.86
N ILE A 124 -11.96 3.67 -1.42
CA ILE A 124 -10.89 2.96 -2.11
C ILE A 124 -11.38 1.54 -2.39
N ILE A 125 -11.21 1.06 -3.63
CA ILE A 125 -11.51 -0.32 -4.01
C ILE A 125 -10.27 -0.87 -4.70
N ILE A 126 -9.75 -1.99 -4.22
CA ILE A 126 -8.58 -2.66 -4.80
C ILE A 126 -8.81 -4.16 -4.95
N ASP A 127 -8.21 -4.72 -5.99
CA ASP A 127 -8.16 -6.16 -6.28
C ASP A 127 -6.68 -6.60 -6.41
N PRO A 128 -5.97 -6.74 -5.27
CA PRO A 128 -4.58 -7.15 -5.27
C PRO A 128 -4.43 -8.60 -5.77
N PRO A 129 -3.21 -9.03 -6.17
CA PRO A 129 -2.95 -10.43 -6.50
C PRO A 129 -3.26 -11.34 -5.31
N TYR A 130 -3.97 -12.45 -5.55
CA TYR A 130 -4.45 -13.33 -4.48
C TYR A 130 -3.38 -14.27 -3.92
N ASN A 131 -2.23 -14.34 -4.57
CA ASN A 131 -1.13 -15.22 -4.20
C ASN A 131 -1.60 -16.68 -4.19
N THR A 132 -2.09 -17.17 -5.34
CA THR A 132 -2.54 -18.56 -5.51
C THR A 132 -1.40 -19.54 -5.79
N GLY A 133 -0.19 -19.02 -6.06
CA GLY A 133 0.98 -19.75 -6.53
C GLY A 133 0.92 -20.09 -8.03
N GLY A 134 -0.25 -19.96 -8.66
CA GLY A 134 -0.45 -20.02 -10.11
C GLY A 134 -0.16 -18.68 -10.77
N ASP A 135 -0.51 -17.59 -10.09
CA ASP A 135 -0.39 -16.22 -10.55
C ASP A 135 1.05 -15.89 -10.96
N SER A 136 1.21 -15.06 -11.99
CA SER A 136 2.48 -14.42 -12.37
C SER A 136 2.92 -13.35 -11.35
N PHE A 137 2.54 -13.54 -10.09
CA PHE A 137 2.94 -12.68 -8.99
C PHE A 137 4.43 -12.84 -8.73
N ILE A 138 5.14 -11.75 -8.96
CA ILE A 138 6.60 -11.70 -8.94
C ILE A 138 7.01 -10.55 -8.03
N TYR A 139 7.75 -10.88 -6.97
CA TYR A 139 8.36 -9.90 -6.09
C TYR A 139 9.87 -10.12 -6.07
N PRO A 140 10.70 -9.07 -6.17
CA PRO A 140 12.14 -9.22 -6.13
C PRO A 140 12.56 -9.70 -4.74
N ASP A 141 13.09 -10.93 -4.69
CA ASP A 141 13.59 -11.62 -3.49
C ASP A 141 14.88 -10.97 -2.94
N LYS A 142 15.54 -10.11 -3.73
CA LYS A 142 16.75 -9.38 -3.32
C LYS A 142 16.42 -7.96 -2.89
N PHE A 143 16.17 -7.81 -1.59
CA PHE A 143 15.98 -6.56 -0.85
C PHE A 143 17.17 -5.58 -0.91
N SER A 144 18.24 -5.89 -1.65
CA SER A 144 19.43 -5.05 -1.83
C SER A 144 19.45 -4.24 -3.13
N GLU A 145 18.37 -4.28 -3.91
CA GLU A 145 18.38 -3.68 -5.23
C GLU A 145 18.26 -2.16 -5.19
N LYS A 146 19.04 -1.48 -6.04
CA LYS A 146 18.96 -0.02 -6.18
C LYS A 146 17.69 0.34 -6.94
N LYS A 147 17.02 1.41 -6.51
CA LYS A 147 15.79 1.95 -7.13
C LYS A 147 15.91 2.12 -8.65
N GLU A 148 17.10 2.44 -9.16
CA GLU A 148 17.39 2.61 -10.59
C GLU A 148 17.28 1.31 -11.39
N ASP A 149 17.76 0.20 -10.82
CA ASP A 149 17.71 -1.13 -11.46
C ASP A 149 16.26 -1.66 -11.50
N TYR A 150 15.48 -1.33 -10.48
CA TYR A 150 14.04 -1.60 -10.44
C TYR A 150 13.25 -0.80 -11.49
N LEU A 151 13.50 0.52 -11.59
CA LEU A 151 12.79 1.41 -12.52
C LEU A 151 13.13 1.13 -13.99
N LYS A 152 14.37 0.75 -14.31
CA LYS A 152 14.74 0.31 -15.67
C LYS A 152 13.98 -0.95 -16.08
N ARG A 153 13.76 -1.86 -15.14
CA ARG A 153 13.17 -3.18 -15.40
C ARG A 153 11.65 -3.18 -15.56
N ILE A 154 10.93 -2.25 -14.93
CA ILE A 154 9.48 -2.05 -15.19
C ILE A 154 9.20 -1.35 -16.53
N GLY A 155 10.23 -0.82 -17.19
CA GLY A 155 10.13 -0.11 -18.47
C GLY A 155 10.32 -0.98 -19.70
N GLU A 156 10.88 -2.19 -19.56
CA GLU A 156 11.09 -3.12 -20.67
C GLU A 156 9.86 -4.03 -20.83
N LYS A 157 8.94 -3.62 -21.70
CA LYS A 157 7.75 -4.38 -22.11
C LYS A 157 8.05 -5.16 -23.41
N ASP A 158 7.54 -6.38 -23.55
CA ASP A 158 7.49 -7.13 -24.82
C ASP A 158 6.47 -6.54 -25.79
N GLU A 159 6.37 -7.13 -26.98
CA GLU A 159 5.44 -6.73 -28.04
C GLU A 159 3.96 -6.84 -27.61
N GLU A 160 3.65 -7.63 -26.56
CA GLU A 160 2.33 -7.75 -25.94
C GLU A 160 2.14 -6.87 -24.69
N GLY A 161 3.15 -6.12 -24.25
CA GLY A 161 3.09 -5.19 -23.11
C GLY A 161 3.49 -5.77 -21.75
N TYR A 162 3.95 -7.02 -21.68
CA TYR A 162 4.41 -7.69 -20.47
C TYR A 162 5.92 -7.53 -20.26
N LEU A 163 6.39 -7.58 -19.01
CA LEU A 163 7.80 -7.37 -18.70
C LEU A 163 8.68 -8.55 -19.19
N LEU A 164 9.74 -8.25 -19.96
CA LEU A 164 10.64 -9.28 -20.50
C LEU A 164 11.54 -9.94 -19.43
N LYS A 165 11.62 -11.27 -19.55
CA LYS A 165 12.41 -12.29 -18.82
C LYS A 165 13.94 -12.02 -18.85
N GLU A 166 14.82 -12.58 -18.03
CA GLU A 166 14.92 -13.89 -17.39
C GLU A 166 16.07 -13.80 -16.35
N GLY A 167 15.86 -14.12 -15.07
CA GLY A 167 16.99 -14.30 -14.12
C GLY A 167 16.83 -13.76 -12.69
N PHE A 168 15.89 -12.85 -12.44
CA PHE A 168 15.68 -12.26 -11.10
C PHE A 168 14.23 -12.31 -10.60
N PHE A 169 13.31 -12.73 -11.46
CA PHE A 169 11.90 -12.89 -11.16
C PHE A 169 11.63 -14.33 -10.72
N ARG A 170 11.84 -14.63 -9.44
CA ARG A 170 11.35 -15.88 -8.88
C ARG A 170 9.85 -15.74 -8.73
N LYS A 171 9.10 -16.62 -9.39
CA LYS A 171 7.68 -16.81 -9.11
C LYS A 171 7.52 -17.00 -7.59
N ASN A 172 6.58 -16.30 -6.97
CA ASN A 172 6.31 -16.53 -5.56
C ASN A 172 5.69 -17.93 -5.42
N SER A 173 6.52 -18.92 -5.09
CA SER A 173 6.14 -20.34 -5.04
C SER A 173 5.66 -20.71 -3.65
N LYS A 174 4.63 -21.56 -3.54
CA LYS A 174 4.07 -22.01 -2.25
C LYS A 174 5.09 -22.76 -1.38
N GLU A 175 6.12 -23.32 -2.01
CA GLU A 175 7.23 -24.03 -1.38
C GLU A 175 8.28 -23.08 -0.77
N SER A 176 8.20 -21.78 -1.05
CA SER A 176 9.12 -20.79 -0.48
C SER A 176 8.76 -20.48 0.96
N GLY A 177 9.74 -20.53 1.87
CA GLY A 177 9.57 -20.07 3.26
C GLY A 177 9.20 -18.58 3.39
N HIS A 178 9.38 -17.80 2.32
CA HIS A 178 9.03 -16.38 2.26
C HIS A 178 7.72 -16.09 1.51
N TYR A 179 6.95 -17.12 1.16
CA TYR A 179 5.76 -17.00 0.31
C TYR A 179 4.79 -15.89 0.75
N HIS A 180 4.31 -15.94 1.99
CA HIS A 180 3.43 -14.91 2.55
C HIS A 180 4.19 -13.61 2.91
N SER A 181 5.46 -13.73 3.31
CA SER A 181 6.29 -12.58 3.68
C SER A 181 6.50 -11.62 2.50
N ASN A 182 6.64 -12.14 1.30
CA ASN A 182 6.77 -11.36 0.07
C ASN A 182 5.49 -10.57 -0.23
N TRP A 183 4.33 -11.23 -0.11
CA TRP A 183 3.03 -10.59 -0.32
C TRP A 183 2.76 -9.49 0.72
N LEU A 184 3.03 -9.77 2.01
CA LEU A 184 2.93 -8.80 3.10
C LEU A 184 3.85 -7.59 2.86
N SER A 185 5.10 -7.83 2.45
CA SER A 185 6.07 -6.76 2.16
C SER A 185 5.65 -5.88 0.99
N MET A 186 4.92 -6.43 0.01
CA MET A 186 4.31 -5.66 -1.06
C MET A 186 3.09 -4.86 -0.56
N MET A 187 2.15 -5.50 0.13
CA MET A 187 0.87 -4.90 0.49
C MET A 187 0.98 -3.85 1.60
N TYR A 188 1.81 -4.09 2.60
CA TYR A 188 1.96 -3.21 3.77
C TYR A 188 2.18 -1.73 3.39
N PRO A 189 3.22 -1.38 2.58
CA PRO A 189 3.47 0.01 2.27
C PRO A 189 2.32 0.64 1.47
N ARG A 190 1.66 -0.12 0.58
CA ARG A 190 0.55 0.38 -0.25
C ARG A 190 -0.69 0.69 0.59
N LEU A 191 -1.07 -0.23 1.47
CA LEU A 191 -2.21 -0.04 2.38
C LEU A 191 -1.96 1.09 3.39
N PHE A 192 -0.71 1.21 3.88
CA PHE A 192 -0.33 2.32 4.75
C PHE A 192 -0.49 3.68 4.06
N LEU A 193 -0.03 3.81 2.81
CA LEU A 193 -0.24 5.05 2.06
C LEU A 193 -1.72 5.27 1.72
N ALA A 194 -2.47 4.21 1.41
CA ALA A 194 -3.91 4.29 1.14
C ALA A 194 -4.69 4.83 2.35
N LYS A 195 -4.35 4.40 3.57
CA LYS A 195 -4.92 4.95 4.81
C LYS A 195 -4.74 6.46 4.90
N ASN A 196 -3.55 6.97 4.57
CA ASN A 196 -3.28 8.42 4.62
C ASN A 196 -4.10 9.23 3.61
N LEU A 197 -4.51 8.62 2.49
CA LEU A 197 -5.36 9.27 1.50
C LEU A 197 -6.83 9.27 1.91
N LEU A 198 -7.23 8.28 2.72
CA LEU A 198 -8.60 8.08 3.15
C LEU A 198 -9.06 9.19 4.10
N ARG A 199 -10.26 9.70 3.89
CA ARG A 199 -10.95 10.59 4.85
C ARG A 199 -11.28 9.84 6.14
N ASP A 200 -11.51 10.59 7.23
CA ASP A 200 -11.95 10.02 8.51
C ASP A 200 -13.28 9.25 8.38
N ASP A 201 -14.16 9.66 7.46
CA ASP A 201 -15.41 8.99 7.12
C ASP A 201 -15.30 8.05 5.91
N GLY A 202 -14.08 7.78 5.44
CA GLY A 202 -13.82 6.99 4.25
C GLY A 202 -13.80 5.49 4.50
N VAL A 203 -13.98 4.71 3.44
CA VAL A 203 -14.00 3.24 3.48
C VAL A 203 -13.07 2.65 2.43
N ILE A 204 -12.48 1.49 2.74
CA ILE A 204 -11.66 0.72 1.81
C ILE A 204 -12.22 -0.69 1.66
N PHE A 205 -12.38 -1.13 0.41
CA PHE A 205 -12.74 -2.48 0.03
C PHE A 205 -11.55 -3.16 -0.63
N VAL A 206 -11.20 -4.35 -0.14
CA VAL A 206 -10.10 -5.15 -0.66
C VAL A 206 -10.66 -6.51 -1.05
N HIS A 207 -10.59 -6.83 -2.33
CA HIS A 207 -10.90 -8.18 -2.82
C HIS A 207 -9.75 -9.12 -2.49
N ILE A 208 -10.09 -10.34 -2.06
CA ILE A 208 -9.10 -11.37 -1.71
C ILE A 208 -9.75 -12.76 -1.76
N ASP A 209 -8.92 -13.80 -1.85
CA ASP A 209 -9.34 -15.18 -1.65
C ASP A 209 -8.77 -15.79 -0.35
N ASP A 210 -8.99 -17.09 -0.17
CA ASP A 210 -8.61 -17.82 1.03
C ASP A 210 -7.08 -17.91 1.26
N ASN A 211 -6.23 -17.68 0.25
CA ASN A 211 -4.77 -17.82 0.40
C ASN A 211 -4.18 -16.73 1.32
N GLU A 212 -4.73 -15.50 1.25
CA GLU A 212 -4.17 -14.34 1.97
C GLU A 212 -5.19 -13.61 2.84
N VAL A 213 -6.47 -14.02 2.90
CA VAL A 213 -7.51 -13.33 3.68
C VAL A 213 -7.14 -13.11 5.15
N HIS A 214 -6.50 -14.09 5.79
CA HIS A 214 -6.09 -13.99 7.20
C HIS A 214 -4.92 -13.03 7.37
N ASN A 215 -3.91 -13.12 6.50
CA ASN A 215 -2.74 -12.23 6.51
C ASN A 215 -3.17 -10.79 6.23
N LEU A 216 -4.04 -10.59 5.23
CA LEU A 216 -4.66 -9.29 4.95
C LEU A 216 -5.43 -8.78 6.15
N ARG A 217 -6.23 -9.62 6.83
CA ARG A 217 -6.99 -9.18 8.00
C ARG A 217 -6.07 -8.66 9.11
N LEU A 218 -5.01 -9.38 9.44
CA LEU A 218 -4.04 -8.95 10.44
C LEU A 218 -3.30 -7.67 10.01
N LEU A 219 -2.98 -7.56 8.72
CA LEU A 219 -2.35 -6.37 8.15
C LEU A 219 -3.26 -5.14 8.24
N MET A 220 -4.54 -5.31 7.94
CA MET A 220 -5.55 -4.25 8.04
C MET A 220 -5.77 -3.85 9.51
N ASN A 221 -5.82 -4.80 10.43
CA ASN A 221 -5.90 -4.51 11.87
C ASN A 221 -4.68 -3.68 12.33
N GLU A 222 -3.46 -4.03 11.90
CA GLU A 222 -2.25 -3.28 12.26
C GLU A 222 -2.26 -1.86 11.69
N ILE A 223 -2.70 -1.68 10.45
CA ILE A 223 -2.65 -0.38 9.76
C ILE A 223 -3.82 0.53 10.15
N PHE A 224 -5.04 -0.01 10.14
CA PHE A 224 -6.27 0.76 10.32
C PHE A 224 -6.81 0.71 11.76
N GLY A 225 -6.36 -0.22 12.60
CA GLY A 225 -6.97 -0.51 13.89
C GLY A 225 -8.06 -1.58 13.74
N GLU A 226 -8.09 -2.54 14.66
CA GLU A 226 -9.06 -3.64 14.64
C GLU A 226 -10.50 -3.14 14.87
N GLU A 227 -10.65 -2.09 15.67
CA GLU A 227 -11.92 -1.42 15.97
C GLU A 227 -12.59 -0.79 14.75
N ASN A 228 -11.79 -0.49 13.72
CA ASN A 228 -12.27 0.09 12.47
C ASN A 228 -12.67 -0.97 11.44
N PHE A 229 -12.59 -2.25 11.78
CA PHE A 229 -13.11 -3.30 10.92
C PHE A 229 -14.64 -3.24 10.90
N PHE A 230 -15.20 -3.01 9.70
CA PHE A 230 -16.64 -2.92 9.52
C PHE A 230 -17.29 -4.28 9.23
N ALA A 231 -16.90 -4.94 8.13
CA ALA A 231 -17.49 -6.20 7.70
C ALA A 231 -16.61 -6.96 6.70
N GLN A 232 -16.84 -8.26 6.59
CA GLN A 232 -16.33 -9.11 5.53
C GLN A 232 -17.50 -9.56 4.65
N VAL A 233 -17.43 -9.23 3.36
CA VAL A 233 -18.47 -9.59 2.39
C VAL A 233 -18.02 -10.84 1.65
N ILE A 234 -18.84 -11.89 1.70
CA ILE A 234 -18.57 -13.14 0.98
C ILE A 234 -19.20 -13.05 -0.41
N VAL A 235 -18.36 -13.00 -1.44
CA VAL A 235 -18.82 -13.00 -2.83
C VAL A 235 -18.75 -14.43 -3.38
N ARG A 236 -19.91 -14.98 -3.75
CA ARG A 236 -19.99 -16.30 -4.40
C ARG A 236 -19.89 -16.13 -5.92
N SER A 237 -18.68 -16.27 -6.46
CA SER A 237 -18.41 -16.12 -7.91
C SER A 237 -18.73 -17.38 -8.73
N ASN A 238 -18.53 -18.59 -8.18
CA ASN A 238 -18.78 -19.84 -8.90
C ASN A 238 -19.43 -20.93 -8.03
N SER A 239 -20.74 -21.12 -8.18
CA SER A 239 -21.53 -22.11 -7.44
C SER A 239 -21.14 -23.56 -7.70
N ARG A 240 -20.52 -23.88 -8.85
CA ARG A 240 -20.22 -25.25 -9.30
C ARG A 240 -18.82 -25.74 -8.93
N GLY A 241 -17.90 -24.83 -8.59
CA GLY A 241 -16.51 -25.15 -8.24
C GLY A 241 -16.31 -25.61 -6.79
N GLN A 242 -17.30 -25.40 -5.92
CA GLN A 242 -17.26 -25.81 -4.51
C GLN A 242 -17.47 -27.32 -4.40
N THR A 243 -16.40 -28.09 -4.49
CA THR A 243 -16.43 -29.45 -3.96
C THR A 243 -16.11 -29.39 -2.48
N TYR A 244 -17.05 -29.79 -1.62
CA TYR A 244 -16.87 -29.96 -0.16
C TYR A 244 -15.83 -31.04 0.22
N LYS A 245 -14.91 -31.37 -0.69
CA LYS A 245 -13.89 -32.42 -0.54
C LYS A 245 -12.86 -32.08 0.54
N GLN A 246 -12.77 -30.82 0.95
CA GLN A 246 -11.81 -30.34 1.96
C GLN A 246 -12.48 -29.76 3.22
N ILE A 247 -13.78 -29.96 3.43
CA ILE A 247 -14.33 -29.77 4.78
C ILE A 247 -13.63 -30.80 5.67
N ALA A 248 -13.00 -30.32 6.74
CA ALA A 248 -12.32 -31.14 7.73
C ALA A 248 -13.22 -32.31 8.13
N LYS A 249 -12.87 -33.50 7.63
CA LYS A 249 -13.41 -34.76 8.14
C LYS A 249 -12.57 -35.08 9.36
N THR A 250 -13.20 -35.05 10.53
CA THR A 250 -12.66 -35.67 11.75
C THR A 250 -12.39 -37.15 11.51
#